data_AF-A0A6I4N277-F1
#
_entry.id   AF-A0A6I4N277-F1
#
_cell.length_a   1.000
_cell.length_b   1.000
_cell.length_c   1.000
_cell.angle_alpha   90.00
_cell.angle_beta   90.00
_cell.angle_gamma   90.00
#
_symmetry.space_group_name_H-M   'P 1'
#
loop_
_entity.id
_entity.type
_entity.pdbx_description
1 polymer ?
#
loop_
_entity_poly.entity_id
_entity_poly.type
_entity_poly.pdbx_seq_one_letter_code
_entity_poly.pdbx_strand_id
1 'polypeptide(L)' 'MKYWAHGPGAAKIQPGTPGAFRRCQTELGKYIQGRQLDGFCARVIHEATGEWPGQHRGDKGGD' A
#
# COMPACT_ATOMS: atom_id res chain seq x y z
N MET A 1 0.48 -12.20 -3.95
CA MET A 1 0.14 -11.14 -2.97
C MET A 1 0.49 -11.48 -1.53
N LYS A 2 0.25 -12.71 -1.04
CA LYS A 2 0.50 -13.11 0.36
C LYS A 2 1.83 -12.61 0.97
N TYR A 3 2.93 -12.59 0.23
CA TYR A 3 4.22 -12.05 0.72
C TYR A 3 4.18 -10.56 1.11
N TRP A 4 3.51 -9.73 0.32
CA TRP A 4 3.43 -8.27 0.54
C TRP A 4 2.23 -7.88 1.43
N ALA A 5 1.16 -8.68 1.45
CA ALA A 5 -0.02 -8.44 2.28
C ALA A 5 0.08 -9.04 3.70
N HIS A 6 0.66 -10.23 3.85
CA HIS A 6 0.77 -10.93 5.15
C HIS A 6 2.16 -11.49 5.46
N GLY A 7 3.12 -11.37 4.54
CA GLY A 7 4.45 -11.94 4.69
C GLY A 7 5.51 -10.92 5.11
N PRO A 8 6.81 -11.24 4.94
CA PRO A 8 7.92 -10.34 5.26
C PRO A 8 7.84 -8.98 4.58
N GLY A 9 7.25 -8.92 3.38
CA GLY A 9 7.00 -7.65 2.68
C GLY A 9 5.96 -6.78 3.40
N ALA A 10 4.94 -7.39 4.01
CA ALA A 10 3.91 -6.69 4.77
C ALA A 10 4.48 -6.00 6.01
N ALA A 11 5.48 -6.60 6.66
CA ALA A 11 6.17 -5.99 7.80
C ALA A 11 6.88 -4.69 7.42
N LYS A 12 7.35 -4.56 6.16
CA LYS A 12 7.99 -3.33 5.65
C LYS A 12 6.98 -2.24 5.30
N ILE A 13 5.82 -2.65 4.76
CA ILE A 13 4.76 -1.74 4.34
C ILE A 13 3.92 -1.26 5.54
N GLN A 14 3.69 -2.16 6.49
CA GLN A 14 2.79 -2.01 7.64
C GLN A 14 1.40 -1.51 7.21
N PRO A 15 0.66 -2.31 6.41
CA PRO A 15 -0.53 -1.88 5.68
C PRO A 15 -1.66 -1.28 6.55
N GLY A 16 -1.74 -1.63 7.83
CA GLY A 16 -2.71 -1.08 8.79
C GLY A 16 -2.29 0.22 9.50
N THR A 17 -1.24 0.89 9.03
CA THR A 17 -0.73 2.11 9.69
C THR A 17 -0.68 3.31 8.74
N PRO A 18 -0.81 4.56 9.24
CA PRO A 18 -0.73 5.76 8.42
C PRO A 18 0.52 5.79 7.54
N GLY A 19 0.38 6.12 6.26
CA GLY A 19 1.49 6.15 5.31
C GLY A 19 1.92 4.78 4.77
N ALA A 20 1.14 3.72 4.99
CA ALA A 20 1.37 2.41 4.37
C ALA A 20 1.50 2.49 2.84
N PHE A 21 0.63 3.28 2.19
CA PHE A 21 0.63 3.42 0.73
C PHE A 21 1.94 3.98 0.21
N ARG A 22 2.50 4.99 0.88
CA ARG A 22 3.80 5.59 0.52
C ARG A 22 4.96 4.62 0.76
N ARG A 23 4.95 3.86 1.86
CA ARG A 23 5.96 2.82 2.10
C ARG A 23 5.93 1.71 1.05
N CYS A 24 4.72 1.30 0.64
CA CYS A 24 4.57 0.37 -0.46
C CYS A 24 5.19 0.90 -1.75
N GLN A 25 4.91 2.15 -2.12
CA GLN A 25 5.53 2.77 -3.30
C GLN A 25 7.06 2.82 -3.20
N THR A 26 7.63 3.15 -2.04
CA THR A 26 9.09 3.18 -1.85
C THR A 26 9.73 1.79 -2.00
N GLU A 27 9.12 0.75 -1.42
CA GLU A 27 9.68 -0.60 -1.47
C GLU A 27 9.47 -1.28 -2.82
N LEU A 28 8.28 -1.14 -3.40
CA LEU A 28 7.93 -1.78 -4.67
C LEU A 28 8.30 -0.94 -5.89
N GLY A 29 8.46 0.37 -5.74
CA GLY A 29 8.92 1.28 -6.81
C GLY A 29 10.30 0.94 -7.36
N LYS A 30 11.09 0.18 -6.59
CA LYS A 30 12.38 -0.40 -7.02
C LYS A 30 12.20 -1.45 -8.13
N TYR A 31 11.02 -2.07 -8.23
CA TYR A 31 10.74 -3.21 -9.11
C TYR A 31 9.60 -2.95 -10.10
N ILE A 32 8.59 -2.18 -9.67
CA ILE A 32 7.37 -1.90 -10.42
C ILE A 32 7.28 -0.39 -10.58
N GLN A 33 7.26 0.09 -11.82
CA GLN A 33 7.17 1.52 -12.12
C GLN A 33 5.85 1.87 -12.83
N GLY A 34 5.46 3.13 -12.69
CA GLY A 34 4.26 3.69 -13.32
C GLY A 34 2.97 3.33 -12.60
N ARG A 35 1.83 3.60 -13.26
CA ARG A 35 0.47 3.52 -12.70
C ARG A 35 0.10 2.16 -12.08
N GLN A 36 0.75 1.10 -12.52
CA GLN A 36 0.59 -0.25 -11.99
C GLN A 36 1.14 -0.44 -10.57
N LEU A 37 2.08 0.40 -10.13
CA LEU A 37 2.55 0.43 -8.73
C LEU A 37 1.42 0.83 -7.77
N ASP A 38 0.69 1.90 -8.10
CA ASP A 38 -0.38 2.43 -7.25
C ASP A 38 -1.51 1.42 -7.08
N GLY A 39 -1.96 0.81 -8.17
CA GLY A 39 -2.97 -0.24 -8.14
C GLY A 39 -2.52 -1.47 -7.34
N PHE A 40 -1.25 -1.85 -7.44
CA PHE A 40 -0.69 -2.95 -6.67
C PHE A 40 -0.67 -2.61 -5.17
N CYS A 41 -0.21 -1.41 -4.80
CA CYS A 41 -0.18 -0.96 -3.42
C CYS A 41 -1.58 -0.85 -2.81
N ALA A 42 -2.56 -0.40 -3.59
CA ALA A 42 -3.95 -0.36 -3.18
C ALA A 42 -4.47 -1.76 -2.82
N ARG A 43 -4.18 -2.74 -3.68
CA ARG A 43 -4.58 -4.12 -3.49
C ARG A 43 -3.86 -4.80 -2.32
N VAL A 44 -2.57 -4.53 -2.12
CA VAL A 44 -1.80 -5.05 -0.98
C VAL A 44 -2.39 -4.60 0.34
N ILE A 45 -2.74 -3.32 0.46
CA ILE A 45 -3.34 -2.78 1.69
C ILE A 45 -4.73 -3.41 1.90
N HIS A 46 -5.56 -3.43 0.86
CA HIS A 46 -6.90 -4.04 0.93
C HIS A 46 -6.87 -5.52 1.33
N GLU A 47 -5.95 -6.31 0.79
CA GLU A 47 -5.82 -7.72 1.19
C GLU A 47 -5.33 -7.88 2.63
N ALA A 48 -4.47 -6.97 3.09
CA ALA A 48 -3.91 -7.05 4.43
C ALA A 48 -4.86 -6.59 5.53
N THR A 49 -5.68 -5.57 5.26
CA THR A 49 -6.55 -4.92 6.25
C THR A 49 -8.04 -5.15 6.00
N GLY A 50 -8.42 -5.52 4.78
CA GLY A 50 -9.81 -5.53 4.33
C GLY A 50 -10.31 -4.18 3.82
N GLU A 51 -9.50 -3.12 3.88
CA GLU A 51 -9.91 -1.73 3.58
C GLU A 51 -9.08 -1.13 2.45
N TRP A 52 -9.70 -0.37 1.53
CA TRP A 52 -8.93 0.32 0.50
C TRP A 52 -8.19 1.53 1.09
N PRO A 53 -6.91 1.76 0.73
CA PRO A 53 -6.20 2.95 1.16
C PRO A 53 -6.90 4.20 0.64
N GLY A 54 -7.18 5.14 1.53
CA GLY A 54 -7.94 6.35 1.21
C GLY A 54 -9.44 6.26 1.43
N GLN A 55 -10.02 5.08 1.73
CA GLN A 55 -11.42 5.00 2.21
C GLN A 55 -11.58 5.57 3.62
N HIS A 56 -10.50 5.71 4.39
CA HIS A 56 -10.48 6.46 5.64
C HIS A 56 -10.36 7.99 5.44
N ARG A 57 -10.51 8.51 4.21
CA ARG A 57 -10.33 9.93 3.94
C ARG A 57 -11.65 10.70 3.95
N GLY A 58 -12.14 10.94 5.16
CA GLY A 58 -12.35 12.34 5.52
C GLY A 58 -10.97 13.01 5.59
N ASP A 59 -10.82 14.17 4.97
CA ASP A 59 -9.66 15.08 5.03
C ASP A 59 -8.41 14.85 4.12
N LYS A 60 -8.36 15.71 3.09
CA LYS A 60 -7.24 16.47 2.49
C LYS A 60 -5.91 15.81 2.08
N GLY A 61 -5.48 16.16 0.86
CA GLY A 61 -4.10 16.15 0.33
C GLY A 61 -3.96 15.29 -0.95
N GLY A 62 -4.16 15.78 -2.17
CA GLY A 62 -3.61 17.03 -2.69
C GLY A 62 -2.14 16.81 -3.06
N ASP A 63 -1.90 16.30 -4.27
CA ASP A 63 -0.79 16.67 -5.18
C ASP A 63 -1.34 16.57 -6.61
#